data_AF-A0A940KT39-F1
#
_entry.id   AF-A0A940KT39-F1
#
_cell.length_a   1.000
_cell.length_b   1.000
_cell.length_c   1.000
_cell.angle_alpha   90.00
_cell.angle_beta   90.00
_cell.angle_gamma   90.00
#
_symmetry.space_group_name_H-M   'P 1'
#
loop_
_entity.id
_entity.type
_entity.pdbx_description
1 polymer ?
#
loop_
_entity_poly.entity_id
_entity_poly.type
_entity_poly.pdbx_seq_one_letter_code
_entity_poly.pdbx_strand_id
1 'polypeptide(L)'
;AKYQMGIIIGLYLAMRGLRSLANSNENLRPYLTPVIIILVLFAFSTWIITPVSNLFLRFNKYGQLLLSKKQKISSSLVALSLAVCLAGIAAYATLSDERYLAVAAFGLAMMVPYSVMFEGSRYKNALLIYTVSLAAIGLLSIAITFSTGELFHAISTVFILGFVAFQWIANFLMIGATNR
;
A
#
# COMPACT_ATOMS: atom_id res chain seq x y z
N ALA A 1 18.93 -8.10 2.37
CA ALA A 1 18.81 -7.08 1.31
C ALA A 1 19.02 -7.64 -0.11
N LYS A 2 20.11 -8.35 -0.41
CA LYS A 2 20.53 -8.70 -1.80
C LYS A 2 19.54 -9.53 -2.65
N TYR A 3 18.59 -10.22 -2.05
CA TYR A 3 17.60 -11.08 -2.75
C TYR A 3 16.16 -10.56 -2.70
N GLN A 4 15.88 -9.42 -2.03
CA GLN A 4 14.51 -8.92 -1.88
C GLN A 4 13.85 -8.60 -3.22
N MET A 5 14.61 -8.01 -4.16
CA MET A 5 14.13 -7.74 -5.53
C MET A 5 13.90 -9.02 -6.32
N GLY A 6 14.76 -10.03 -6.17
CA GLY A 6 14.60 -11.33 -6.80
C GLY A 6 13.33 -12.05 -6.35
N ILE A 7 12.97 -11.95 -5.07
CA ILE A 7 11.73 -12.52 -4.52
C ILE A 7 10.51 -11.79 -5.11
N ILE A 8 10.53 -10.45 -5.15
CA ILE A 8 9.41 -9.65 -5.71
C ILE A 8 9.20 -9.99 -7.20
N ILE A 9 10.28 -10.00 -7.99
CA ILE A 9 10.22 -10.31 -9.42
C ILE A 9 9.81 -11.77 -9.65
N GLY A 10 10.36 -12.72 -8.88
CA GLY A 10 10.02 -14.13 -8.96
C GLY A 10 8.55 -14.40 -8.64
N LEU A 11 8.00 -13.74 -7.60
CA LEU A 11 6.60 -13.84 -7.24
C LEU A 11 5.69 -13.27 -8.33
N TYR A 12 6.07 -12.14 -8.94
CA TYR A 12 5.34 -11.53 -10.06
C TYR A 12 5.29 -12.46 -11.28
N LEU A 13 6.44 -13.02 -11.68
CA LEU A 13 6.53 -13.95 -12.80
C LEU A 13 5.74 -15.25 -12.53
N ALA A 14 5.82 -15.79 -11.31
CA ALA A 14 5.03 -16.95 -10.91
C ALA A 14 3.53 -16.68 -10.98
N MET A 15 3.06 -15.55 -10.44
CA MET A 15 1.65 -15.15 -10.52
C MET A 15 1.18 -14.97 -11.97
N ARG A 16 2.00 -14.36 -12.83
CA ARG A 16 1.69 -14.18 -14.25
C ARG A 16 1.58 -15.53 -14.97
N GLY A 17 2.51 -16.44 -14.72
CA GLY A 17 2.49 -17.79 -15.28
C GLY A 17 1.25 -18.59 -14.83
N LEU A 18 0.95 -18.58 -13.53
CA LEU A 18 -0.22 -19.27 -12.97
C LEU A 18 -1.54 -18.74 -13.53
N ARG A 19 -1.68 -17.41 -13.69
CA ARG A 19 -2.87 -16.81 -14.33
C ARG A 19 -2.98 -17.19 -15.80
N SER A 20 -1.85 -17.20 -16.52
CA SER A 20 -1.84 -17.66 -17.93
C SER A 20 -2.29 -19.11 -18.04
N LEU A 21 -1.77 -20.00 -17.20
CA LEU A 21 -2.14 -21.42 -17.18
C LEU A 21 -3.61 -21.64 -16.80
N ALA A 22 -4.12 -20.88 -15.83
CA ALA A 22 -5.53 -20.94 -15.42
C ALA A 22 -6.48 -20.47 -16.53
N ASN A 23 -6.07 -19.50 -17.35
CA ASN A 23 -6.84 -19.00 -18.48
C ASN A 23 -6.76 -19.91 -19.71
N SER A 24 -5.64 -20.61 -19.89
CA SER A 24 -5.44 -21.53 -21.02
C SER A 24 -6.01 -22.93 -20.78
N ASN A 25 -6.27 -23.33 -19.53
CA ASN A 25 -6.81 -24.66 -19.18
C ASN A 25 -7.96 -24.56 -18.17
N GLU A 26 -9.20 -24.72 -18.65
CA GLU A 26 -10.41 -24.66 -17.81
C GLU A 26 -10.41 -25.73 -16.71
N ASN A 27 -9.86 -26.92 -16.96
CA ASN A 27 -9.76 -28.01 -15.98
C ASN A 27 -8.82 -27.68 -14.80
N LEU A 28 -7.78 -26.86 -15.01
CA LEU A 28 -6.82 -26.48 -13.97
C LEU A 28 -7.27 -25.22 -13.20
N ARG A 29 -8.15 -24.42 -13.80
CA ARG A 29 -8.68 -23.18 -13.22
C ARG A 29 -9.22 -23.32 -11.79
N PRO A 30 -10.05 -24.32 -11.42
CA PRO A 30 -10.58 -24.43 -10.06
C PRO A 30 -9.50 -24.70 -9.00
N TYR A 31 -8.36 -25.29 -9.37
CA TYR A 31 -7.24 -25.53 -8.45
C TYR A 31 -6.26 -24.35 -8.41
N LEU A 32 -6.00 -23.73 -9.57
CA LEU A 32 -5.09 -22.59 -9.66
C LEU A 32 -5.70 -21.31 -9.06
N THR A 33 -7.02 -21.13 -9.13
CA THR A 33 -7.67 -19.92 -8.62
C THR A 33 -7.47 -19.72 -7.11
N PRO A 34 -7.75 -20.71 -6.24
CA PRO A 34 -7.44 -20.60 -4.81
C PRO A 34 -5.96 -20.33 -4.52
N VAL A 35 -5.05 -20.99 -5.26
CA VAL A 35 -3.60 -20.77 -5.10
C VAL A 35 -3.21 -19.34 -5.44
N ILE A 36 -3.76 -18.79 -6.53
CA ILE A 36 -3.54 -17.38 -6.91
C ILE A 36 -4.07 -16.44 -5.82
N ILE A 37 -5.25 -16.70 -5.26
CA ILE A 37 -5.83 -15.88 -4.17
C ILE A 37 -4.89 -15.89 -2.94
N ILE A 38 -4.43 -17.07 -2.51
CA ILE A 38 -3.51 -17.20 -1.37
C ILE A 38 -2.20 -16.44 -1.62
N LEU A 39 -1.63 -16.55 -2.83
CA LEU A 39 -0.41 -15.82 -3.19
C LEU A 39 -0.61 -14.31 -3.18
N VAL A 40 -1.76 -13.81 -3.64
CA VAL A 40 -2.10 -12.39 -3.59
C VAL A 40 -2.27 -11.92 -2.15
N LEU A 41 -2.97 -12.69 -1.30
CA LEU A 41 -3.12 -12.37 0.12
C LEU A 41 -1.76 -12.33 0.84
N PHE A 42 -0.89 -13.30 0.54
CA PHE A 42 0.47 -13.33 1.09
C PHE A 42 1.28 -12.11 0.63
N ALA A 43 1.27 -11.80 -0.66
CA ALA A 43 1.96 -10.62 -1.21
C ALA A 43 1.44 -9.32 -0.57
N PHE A 44 0.13 -9.17 -0.45
CA PHE A 44 -0.50 -8.01 0.16
C PHE A 44 -0.17 -7.89 1.66
N SER A 45 -0.12 -9.01 2.38
CA SER A 45 0.31 -9.06 3.78
C SER A 45 1.72 -8.49 3.95
N THR A 46 2.65 -8.74 3.02
CA THR A 46 4.01 -8.18 3.10
C THR A 46 4.04 -6.64 3.05
N TRP A 47 3.07 -6.00 2.40
CA TRP A 47 2.99 -4.53 2.33
C TRP A 47 2.42 -3.94 3.63
N ILE A 48 1.53 -4.67 4.29
CA ILE A 48 0.76 -4.17 5.43
C ILE A 48 1.33 -4.60 6.78
N ILE A 49 2.21 -5.61 6.81
CA ILE A 49 2.75 -6.16 8.06
C ILE A 49 3.45 -5.10 8.91
N THR A 50 4.28 -4.22 8.32
CA THR A 50 4.97 -3.15 9.05
C THR A 50 4.00 -2.09 9.61
N PRO A 51 3.11 -1.47 8.80
CA PRO A 51 2.14 -0.51 9.34
C PRO A 51 1.27 -1.12 10.44
N VAL A 52 0.76 -2.34 10.24
CA VAL A 52 -0.10 -3.01 11.24
C VAL A 52 0.68 -3.39 12.50
N SER A 53 1.91 -3.87 12.38
CA SER A 53 2.75 -4.20 13.54
C SER A 53 3.05 -2.97 14.39
N ASN A 54 3.42 -1.85 13.75
CA ASN A 54 3.68 -0.59 14.46
C ASN A 54 2.40 -0.04 15.08
N LEU A 55 1.26 -0.17 14.41
CA LEU A 55 -0.05 0.20 14.95
C LEU A 55 -0.43 -0.65 16.18
N PHE A 56 -0.20 -1.96 16.13
CA PHE A 56 -0.43 -2.86 17.26
C PHE A 56 0.45 -2.50 18.46
N LEU A 57 1.75 -2.24 18.22
CA LEU A 57 2.66 -1.75 19.26
C LEU A 57 2.18 -0.42 19.84
N ARG A 58 1.71 0.50 19.00
CA ARG A 58 1.24 1.83 19.43
C ARG A 58 0.03 1.75 20.36
N PHE A 59 -0.90 0.84 20.12
CA PHE A 59 -2.09 0.65 20.96
C PHE A 59 -1.83 -0.22 22.20
N ASN A 60 -0.69 -0.91 22.28
CA ASN A 60 -0.29 -1.63 23.47
C ASN A 60 0.46 -0.71 24.46
N LYS A 61 0.03 -0.70 25.74
CA LYS A 61 0.60 0.14 26.80
C LYS A 61 2.14 0.04 26.89
N TYR A 62 2.68 -1.17 26.74
CA TYR A 62 4.12 -1.44 26.80
C TYR A 62 4.76 -1.43 25.40
N GLY A 63 4.05 -1.90 24.37
CA GLY A 63 4.55 -1.91 22.99
C GLY A 63 4.95 -0.53 22.47
N GLN A 64 4.22 0.52 22.88
CA GLN A 64 4.52 1.89 22.47
C GLN A 64 5.85 2.43 23.01
N LEU A 65 6.44 1.79 24.02
CA LEU A 65 7.75 2.13 24.57
C LEU A 65 8.89 1.68 23.64
N LEU A 66 8.63 0.68 22.79
CA LEU A 66 9.57 0.19 21.78
C LEU A 66 9.62 1.10 20.55
N LEU A 67 8.63 1.98 20.38
CA LEU A 67 8.56 2.89 19.24
C LEU A 67 9.36 4.17 19.49
N SER A 68 10.23 4.50 18.54
CA SER A 68 10.88 5.81 18.47
C SER A 68 9.87 6.94 18.22
N LYS A 69 10.28 8.20 18.46
CA LYS A 69 9.42 9.37 18.23
C LYS A 69 8.89 9.44 16.79
N LYS A 70 9.73 9.14 15.78
CA LYS A 70 9.33 9.13 14.37
C LYS A 70 8.36 7.98 14.05
N GLN A 71 8.59 6.80 14.61
CA GLN A 71 7.67 5.67 14.45
C GLN A 71 6.31 5.93 15.10
N LYS A 72 6.25 6.66 16.22
CA LYS A 72 4.97 7.08 16.82
C LYS A 72 4.19 8.01 15.89
N ILE A 73 4.85 8.97 15.23
CA ILE A 73 4.19 9.87 14.26
C ILE A 73 3.71 9.07 13.05
N SER A 74 4.58 8.25 12.47
CA SER A 74 4.26 7.36 11.36
C SER A 74 3.07 6.44 11.69
N SER A 75 3.08 5.81 12.86
CA SER A 75 1.99 4.95 13.33
C SER A 75 0.68 5.70 13.52
N SER A 76 0.70 6.94 14.03
CA SER A 76 -0.50 7.78 14.11
C SER A 76 -1.07 8.12 12.73
N LEU A 77 -0.23 8.38 11.72
CA LEU A 77 -0.69 8.61 10.36
C LEU A 77 -1.25 7.33 9.71
N VAL A 78 -0.62 6.18 9.97
CA VAL A 78 -1.17 4.88 9.56
C VAL A 78 -2.54 4.64 10.21
N ALA A 79 -2.70 4.97 11.51
CA ALA A 79 -3.99 4.89 12.20
C ALA A 79 -5.05 5.78 11.55
N LEU A 80 -4.68 7.02 11.20
CA LEU A 80 -5.54 7.96 10.49
C LEU A 80 -5.94 7.42 9.11
N SER A 81 -4.98 6.90 8.34
CA SER A 81 -5.25 6.28 7.04
C SER A 81 -6.18 5.08 7.12
N LEU A 82 -6.00 4.23 8.14
CA LEU A 82 -6.91 3.13 8.40
C LEU A 82 -8.32 3.63 8.77
N ALA A 83 -8.42 4.68 9.60
CA ALA A 83 -9.71 5.28 9.93
C ALA A 83 -10.40 5.88 8.70
N VAL A 84 -9.66 6.56 7.82
CA VAL A 84 -10.16 7.06 6.53
C VAL A 84 -10.63 5.91 5.64
N CYS A 85 -9.88 4.80 5.60
CA CYS A 85 -10.26 3.61 4.85
C CYS A 85 -11.60 3.05 5.35
N LEU A 86 -11.72 2.83 6.66
CA LEU A 86 -12.94 2.32 7.30
C LEU A 86 -14.12 3.27 7.13
N ALA A 87 -13.91 4.58 7.21
CA ALA A 87 -14.94 5.58 6.95
C ALA A 87 -15.42 5.53 5.49
N GLY A 88 -14.50 5.37 4.53
CA GLY A 88 -14.85 5.17 3.12
C GLY A 88 -15.69 3.91 2.89
N ILE A 89 -15.30 2.78 3.50
CA ILE A 89 -16.07 1.52 3.42
C ILE A 89 -17.46 1.68 4.05
N ALA A 90 -17.55 2.29 5.23
CA ALA A 90 -18.82 2.52 5.92
C ALA A 90 -19.74 3.46 5.12
N ALA A 91 -19.18 4.50 4.52
CA ALA A 91 -19.93 5.43 3.66
C ALA A 91 -20.40 4.75 2.38
N TYR A 92 -19.56 3.93 1.72
CA TYR A 92 -19.99 3.11 0.60
C TYR A 92 -21.13 2.16 0.99
N ALA A 93 -21.04 1.47 2.13
CA ALA A 93 -22.05 0.53 2.58
C ALA A 93 -23.40 1.19 2.95
N THR A 94 -23.38 2.44 3.40
CA THR A 94 -24.59 3.16 3.85
C THR A 94 -25.21 4.04 2.76
N LEU A 95 -24.40 4.69 1.93
CA LEU A 95 -24.86 5.56 0.84
C LEU A 95 -24.95 4.84 -0.52
N SER A 96 -24.33 3.66 -0.67
CA SER A 96 -24.21 2.94 -1.95
C SER A 96 -23.57 3.77 -3.08
N ASP A 97 -22.76 4.77 -2.74
CA ASP A 97 -22.07 5.65 -3.70
C ASP A 97 -20.61 5.20 -3.88
N GLU A 98 -20.27 4.81 -5.11
CA GLU A 98 -18.95 4.33 -5.50
C GLU A 98 -17.82 5.34 -5.26
N ARG A 99 -18.11 6.64 -5.17
CA ARG A 99 -17.10 7.68 -4.87
C ARG A 99 -16.38 7.43 -3.54
N TYR A 100 -17.07 6.85 -2.57
CA TYR A 100 -16.47 6.50 -1.28
C TYR A 100 -15.44 5.36 -1.37
N LEU A 101 -15.47 4.56 -2.46
CA LEU A 101 -14.41 3.59 -2.74
C LEU A 101 -13.06 4.28 -3.01
N ALA A 102 -13.04 5.49 -3.58
CA ALA A 102 -11.81 6.26 -3.75
C ALA A 102 -11.19 6.64 -2.40
N VAL A 103 -12.04 7.03 -1.44
CA VAL A 103 -11.62 7.36 -0.06
C VAL A 103 -11.07 6.12 0.63
N ALA A 104 -11.77 4.99 0.49
CA ALA A 104 -11.33 3.69 1.01
C ALA A 104 -9.97 3.28 0.44
N ALA A 105 -9.82 3.32 -0.89
CA ALA A 105 -8.60 2.96 -1.59
C ALA A 105 -7.42 3.86 -1.22
N PHE A 106 -7.64 5.17 -1.11
CA PHE A 106 -6.63 6.12 -0.64
C PHE A 106 -6.16 5.80 0.78
N GLY A 107 -7.11 5.61 1.71
CA GLY A 107 -6.80 5.26 3.10
C GLY A 107 -5.97 3.98 3.19
N LEU A 108 -6.36 2.94 2.45
CA LEU A 108 -5.64 1.67 2.43
C LEU A 108 -4.22 1.81 1.83
N ALA A 109 -4.10 2.46 0.68
CA ALA A 109 -2.82 2.61 -0.01
C ALA A 109 -1.82 3.45 0.81
N MET A 110 -2.28 4.55 1.42
CA MET A 110 -1.41 5.47 2.15
C MET A 110 -0.83 4.90 3.46
N MET A 111 -1.37 3.78 3.99
CA MET A 111 -0.76 3.07 5.11
C MET A 111 0.70 2.68 4.82
N VAL A 112 1.01 2.26 3.59
CA VAL A 112 2.36 1.78 3.25
C VAL A 112 3.38 2.92 3.22
N PRO A 113 3.19 4.01 2.44
CA PRO A 113 4.12 5.15 2.46
C PRO A 113 4.28 5.78 3.85
N TYR A 114 3.19 5.97 4.59
CA TYR A 114 3.28 6.54 5.93
C TYR A 114 4.09 5.68 6.90
N SER A 115 4.09 4.35 6.74
CA SER A 115 4.86 3.45 7.59
C SER A 115 6.39 3.57 7.42
N VAL A 116 6.85 4.00 6.25
CA VAL A 116 8.29 4.05 5.90
C VAL A 116 8.83 5.45 5.65
N MET A 117 8.00 6.50 5.65
CA MET A 117 8.40 7.86 5.26
C MET A 117 9.54 8.47 6.09
N PHE A 118 9.79 7.94 7.29
CA PHE A 118 10.86 8.37 8.20
C PHE A 118 12.01 7.36 8.35
N GLU A 119 11.96 6.26 7.62
CA GLU A 119 13.04 5.27 7.58
C GLU A 119 14.30 5.85 6.94
N GLY A 120 15.44 5.21 7.21
CA GLY A 120 16.72 5.60 6.62
C GLY A 120 16.72 5.39 5.11
N SER A 121 17.03 6.44 4.33
CA SER A 121 17.11 6.38 2.87
C SER A 121 18.42 6.98 2.35
N ARG A 122 18.86 6.52 1.17
CA ARG A 122 20.10 6.95 0.49
C ARG A 122 20.23 8.47 0.39
N TYR A 123 19.10 9.15 0.17
CA TYR A 123 18.98 10.60 0.18
C TYR A 123 18.11 11.02 1.37
N LYS A 124 18.53 12.05 2.10
CA LYS A 124 17.79 12.59 3.25
C LYS A 124 16.39 13.03 2.80
N ASN A 125 15.36 12.61 3.55
CA ASN A 125 13.96 12.96 3.34
C ASN A 125 13.33 12.51 2.00
N ALA A 126 14.00 11.70 1.17
CA ALA A 126 13.42 11.30 -0.13
C ALA A 126 12.10 10.52 0.03
N LEU A 127 12.02 9.59 0.99
CA LEU A 127 10.80 8.87 1.30
C LEU A 127 9.68 9.78 1.80
N LEU A 128 10.04 10.80 2.61
CA LEU A 128 9.09 11.80 3.11
C LEU A 128 8.51 12.63 1.96
N ILE A 129 9.36 13.17 1.09
CA ILE A 129 8.94 13.99 -0.06
C ILE A 129 8.02 13.17 -0.96
N TYR A 130 8.43 11.94 -1.30
CA TYR A 130 7.59 11.07 -2.13
C TYR A 130 6.23 10.79 -1.48
N THR A 131 6.21 10.51 -0.18
CA THR A 131 4.98 10.24 0.57
C THR A 131 4.05 11.46 0.57
N VAL A 132 4.59 12.66 0.76
CA VAL A 132 3.81 13.90 0.72
C VAL A 132 3.26 14.18 -0.69
N SER A 133 4.08 14.01 -1.72
CA SER A 133 3.64 14.16 -3.12
C SER A 133 2.54 13.16 -3.47
N LEU A 134 2.71 11.90 -3.08
CA LEU A 134 1.72 10.85 -3.32
C LEU A 134 0.41 11.12 -2.56
N ALA A 135 0.50 11.60 -1.31
CA ALA A 135 -0.67 12.02 -0.54
C ALA A 135 -1.43 13.16 -1.23
N ALA A 136 -0.71 14.18 -1.72
CA ALA A 136 -1.32 15.31 -2.42
C ALA A 136 -2.02 14.87 -3.71
N ILE A 137 -1.40 13.99 -4.50
CA ILE A 137 -2.00 13.41 -5.71
C ILE A 137 -3.26 12.59 -5.36
N GLY A 138 -3.21 11.79 -4.29
CA GLY A 138 -4.34 10.99 -3.85
C GLY A 138 -5.52 11.85 -3.35
N LEU A 139 -5.26 12.91 -2.59
CA LEU A 139 -6.28 13.87 -2.17
C LEU A 139 -6.89 14.61 -3.35
N LEU A 140 -6.06 15.02 -4.32
CA LEU A 140 -6.54 15.63 -5.56
C LEU A 140 -7.42 14.66 -6.36
N SER A 141 -7.03 13.39 -6.42
CA SER A 141 -7.84 12.35 -7.07
C SER A 141 -9.22 12.21 -6.43
N ILE A 142 -9.28 12.18 -5.09
CA ILE A 142 -10.56 12.16 -4.36
C ILE A 142 -11.40 13.40 -4.73
N ALA A 143 -10.81 14.60 -4.67
CA ALA A 143 -11.53 15.83 -4.99
C ALA A 143 -12.13 15.80 -6.42
N ILE A 144 -11.38 15.29 -7.39
CA ILE A 144 -11.86 15.13 -8.77
C ILE A 144 -12.98 14.08 -8.84
N THR A 145 -12.83 12.92 -8.19
CA THR A 145 -13.90 11.90 -8.16
C THR A 145 -15.21 12.44 -7.58
N PHE A 146 -15.15 13.28 -6.54
CA PHE A 146 -16.36 13.90 -5.99
C PHE A 146 -16.95 14.99 -6.90
N SER A 147 -16.14 15.64 -7.73
CA SER A 147 -16.58 16.66 -8.68
C SER A 147 -17.14 16.08 -9.97
N THR A 148 -16.55 15.02 -10.51
CA THR A 148 -16.94 14.43 -11.80
C THR A 148 -17.88 13.23 -11.64
N GLY A 149 -17.86 12.58 -10.48
CA GLY A 149 -18.51 11.29 -10.24
C GLY A 149 -17.76 10.09 -10.83
N GLU A 150 -16.63 10.30 -11.50
CA GLU A 150 -15.85 9.22 -12.10
C GLU A 150 -14.78 8.71 -11.14
N LEU A 151 -14.86 7.41 -10.82
CA LEU A 151 -13.88 6.74 -9.98
C LEU A 151 -12.51 6.65 -10.66
N PHE A 152 -12.50 6.30 -11.96
CA PHE A 152 -11.28 6.14 -12.76
C PHE A 152 -11.09 7.32 -13.71
N HIS A 153 -10.16 8.20 -13.35
CA HIS A 153 -9.76 9.37 -14.13
C HIS A 153 -8.22 9.49 -14.15
N ALA A 154 -7.67 10.40 -14.96
CA ALA A 154 -6.22 10.52 -15.17
C ALA A 154 -5.40 10.63 -13.86
N ILE A 155 -5.85 11.45 -12.90
CA ILE A 155 -5.16 11.63 -11.62
C ILE A 155 -5.23 10.37 -10.74
N SER A 156 -6.35 9.64 -10.73
CA SER A 156 -6.44 8.33 -10.05
C SER A 156 -5.44 7.32 -10.61
N THR A 157 -5.26 7.31 -11.93
CA THR A 157 -4.26 6.46 -12.60
C THR A 157 -2.85 6.88 -12.19
N VAL A 158 -2.55 8.18 -12.13
CA VAL A 158 -1.26 8.70 -11.64
C VAL A 158 -1.03 8.30 -10.18
N PHE A 159 -2.05 8.36 -9.33
CA PHE A 159 -1.96 7.92 -7.94
C PHE A 159 -1.65 6.42 -7.83
N ILE A 160 -2.37 5.57 -8.56
CA ILE A 160 -2.16 4.12 -8.56
C ILE A 160 -0.77 3.78 -9.07
N LEU A 161 -0.35 4.36 -10.20
CA LEU A 161 0.99 4.16 -10.75
C LEU A 161 2.08 4.67 -9.81
N GLY A 162 1.85 5.81 -9.15
CA GLY A 162 2.75 6.34 -8.12
C GLY A 162 2.87 5.42 -6.91
N PHE A 163 1.75 4.89 -6.40
CA PHE A 163 1.76 3.92 -5.31
C PHE A 163 2.50 2.63 -5.68
N VAL A 164 2.30 2.14 -6.90
CA VAL A 164 2.98 0.95 -7.41
C VAL A 164 4.48 1.25 -7.58
N ALA A 165 4.84 2.37 -8.20
CA ALA A 165 6.22 2.85 -8.35
C ALA A 165 6.94 2.99 -6.99
N PHE A 166 6.23 3.45 -5.96
CA PHE A 166 6.74 3.59 -4.61
C PHE A 166 7.30 2.28 -4.05
N GLN A 167 6.71 1.13 -4.36
CA GLN A 167 7.16 -0.17 -3.83
C GLN A 167 8.62 -0.47 -4.23
N TRP A 168 9.00 -0.17 -5.47
CA TRP A 168 10.37 -0.36 -5.93
C TRP A 168 11.30 0.78 -5.50
N ILE A 169 10.81 2.03 -5.56
CA ILE A 169 11.60 3.22 -5.19
C ILE A 169 11.98 3.17 -3.71
N ALA A 170 11.03 2.88 -2.83
CA ALA A 170 11.27 2.81 -1.40
C ALA A 170 12.32 1.75 -1.07
N ASN A 171 12.19 0.56 -1.66
CA ASN A 171 13.14 -0.53 -1.48
C ASN A 171 14.55 -0.16 -1.98
N PHE A 172 14.67 0.41 -3.18
CA PHE A 172 15.95 0.88 -3.73
C PHE A 172 16.62 1.94 -2.84
N LEU A 173 15.85 2.93 -2.37
CA LEU A 173 16.33 4.00 -1.51
C LEU A 173 16.80 3.50 -0.14
N MET A 174 16.11 2.51 0.44
CA MET A 174 16.48 1.91 1.72
C MET A 174 17.75 1.05 1.61
N ILE A 175 17.88 0.21 0.58
CA ILE A 175 19.08 -0.62 0.37
C ILE A 175 20.33 0.27 0.17
N GLY A 176 20.18 1.37 -0.58
CA GLY A 176 21.28 2.32 -0.79
C GLY A 176 21.75 3.04 0.49
N ALA A 177 20.95 3.05 1.56
CA ALA A 177 21.33 3.60 2.85
C ALA A 177 22.14 2.59 3.70
N THR A 178 21.79 1.30 3.65
CA THR A 178 22.44 0.25 4.45
C THR A 178 23.85 -0.12 3.96
N ASN A 179 24.15 0.13 2.67
CA ASN A 179 25.45 -0.16 2.07
C ASN A 179 26.48 0.99 2.20
N ARG A 180 26.19 2.03 2.99
CA ARG A 180 27.10 3.14 3.32
C ARG A 180 27.51 3.05 4.78
#